data_AF-A0A077KQD5-F1
#
_entry.id   AF-A0A077KQD5-F1
#
_cell.length_a   1.000
_cell.length_b   1.000
_cell.length_c   1.000
_cell.angle_alpha   90.00
_cell.angle_beta   90.00
_cell.angle_gamma   90.00
#
_symmetry.space_group_name_H-M   'P 1'
#
loop_
_entity.id
_entity.type
_entity.pdbx_description
1 polymer ?
#
loop_
_entity_poly.entity_id
_entity_poly.type
_entity_poly.pdbx_seq_one_letter_code
_entity_poly.pdbx_strand_id
1 'polypeptide(L)'
;MKYVTIYIFITCIFLIFNCTDKNEKNILDFNKYTFNTVLKGEGTYNIGYEFDINKKYYADKEYNFIYYSKNLTERKFLIPGSLSNDEFPIYWGEVNLPFTIIKKANSDTLLIIKNNKEFIFKRIKNSD
;
A
#
# COMPACT_ATOMS: atom_id res chain seq x y z
N MET A 1 12.77 44.91 -31.09
CA MET A 1 13.21 44.51 -29.72
C MET A 1 12.05 44.22 -28.77
N LYS A 2 10.97 45.03 -28.69
CA LYS A 2 9.85 44.81 -27.74
C LYS A 2 9.09 43.48 -27.90
N TYR A 3 8.99 42.93 -29.11
CA TYR A 3 8.24 41.68 -29.37
C TYR A 3 8.99 40.41 -28.95
N VAL A 4 10.33 40.43 -28.96
CA VAL A 4 11.17 39.31 -28.53
C VAL A 4 11.05 39.12 -27.02
N THR A 5 10.98 40.22 -26.26
CA THR A 5 10.79 40.20 -24.81
C THR A 5 9.43 39.60 -24.42
N ILE A 6 8.37 39.92 -25.17
CA ILE A 6 7.03 39.38 -24.95
C ILE A 6 6.98 37.88 -25.26
N TYR A 7 7.63 37.45 -26.35
CA TYR A 7 7.67 36.04 -26.74
C TYR A 7 8.42 35.17 -25.71
N ILE A 8 9.57 35.64 -25.22
CA ILE A 8 10.33 34.96 -24.17
C ILE A 8 9.50 34.85 -22.88
N PHE A 9 8.78 35.91 -22.51
CA PHE A 9 7.92 35.90 -21.32
C PHE A 9 6.79 34.87 -21.42
N ILE A 10 6.14 34.77 -22.58
CA ILE A 10 5.09 33.77 -22.84
C ILE A 10 5.67 32.35 -22.80
N THR A 11 6.84 32.10 -23.40
CA THR A 11 7.47 30.78 -23.36
C THR A 11 7.91 30.37 -21.96
N CYS A 12 8.39 31.31 -21.14
CA CYS A 12 8.74 31.03 -19.74
C CYS A 12 7.49 30.69 -18.90
N ILE A 13 6.36 31.38 -19.11
CA ILE A 13 5.10 31.05 -18.44
C ILE A 13 4.63 29.65 -18.83
N PHE A 14 4.68 29.29 -20.13
CA PHE A 14 4.31 27.94 -20.58
C PHE A 14 5.27 26.84 -20.08
N LEU A 15 6.54 27.15 -19.80
CA LEU A 15 7.47 26.22 -19.15
C LEU A 15 7.17 26.05 -17.67
N ILE A 16 6.78 27.11 -16.96
CA ILE A 16 6.35 27.04 -15.54
C ILE A 16 5.04 26.28 -15.40
N PHE A 17 4.07 26.47 -16.30
CA PHE A 17 2.81 25.72 -16.32
C PHE A 17 2.93 24.27 -16.80
N ASN A 18 4.02 23.90 -17.48
CA ASN A 18 4.34 22.49 -17.75
C ASN A 18 5.23 21.86 -16.67
N CYS A 19 5.62 22.66 -15.66
CA CYS A 19 6.27 22.20 -14.45
C CYS A 19 5.25 22.03 -13.30
N THR A 20 3.97 21.91 -13.59
CA THR A 20 3.05 21.22 -12.68
C THR A 20 3.39 19.76 -12.75
N ASP A 21 4.04 19.29 -11.68
CA ASP A 21 4.43 17.92 -11.49
C ASP A 21 3.37 16.96 -12.03
N LYS A 22 3.81 16.16 -13.00
CA LYS A 22 3.08 15.02 -13.51
C LYS A 22 2.60 14.19 -12.32
N ASN A 23 1.29 14.20 -12.13
CA ASN A 23 0.56 13.37 -11.19
C ASN A 23 0.82 13.70 -9.71
N GLU A 24 0.09 14.67 -9.17
CA GLU A 24 -0.73 14.33 -8.01
C GLU A 24 -1.63 13.16 -8.45
N LYS A 25 -1.10 11.93 -8.43
CA LYS A 25 -1.97 10.77 -8.27
C LYS A 25 -2.86 11.16 -7.10
N ASN A 26 -4.18 11.06 -7.25
CA ASN A 26 -5.08 11.21 -6.12
C ASN A 26 -4.77 10.08 -5.14
N ILE A 27 -3.74 10.26 -4.30
CA ILE A 27 -3.29 9.29 -3.33
C ILE A 27 -4.35 9.29 -2.24
N LEU A 28 -5.04 8.18 -2.15
CA LEU A 28 -6.14 8.01 -1.24
C LEU A 28 -5.63 7.54 0.12
N ASP A 29 -6.18 8.06 1.20
CA ASP A 29 -5.87 7.56 2.53
C ASP A 29 -6.39 6.12 2.68
N PHE A 30 -5.50 5.13 2.85
CA PHE A 30 -5.89 3.72 2.95
C PHE A 30 -6.96 3.45 4.01
N ASN A 31 -6.98 4.22 5.10
CA ASN A 31 -7.95 4.03 6.18
C ASN A 31 -9.37 4.46 5.79
N LYS A 32 -9.52 5.40 4.86
CA LYS A 32 -10.83 6.01 4.56
C LYS A 32 -11.68 5.18 3.59
N TYR A 33 -11.13 4.10 3.03
CA TYR A 33 -11.76 3.34 1.97
C TYR A 33 -11.98 1.88 2.35
N THR A 34 -12.98 1.28 1.70
CA THR A 34 -13.31 -0.14 1.81
C THR A 34 -12.79 -0.88 0.59
N PHE A 35 -12.20 -2.04 0.82
CA PHE A 35 -11.69 -2.93 -0.23
C PHE A 35 -12.22 -4.33 -0.03
N ASN A 36 -12.47 -4.99 -1.15
CA ASN A 36 -12.59 -6.43 -1.27
C ASN A 36 -12.06 -6.78 -2.64
N THR A 37 -10.81 -7.24 -2.71
CA THR A 37 -10.16 -7.51 -3.98
C THR A 37 -9.06 -8.54 -3.86
N VAL A 38 -8.75 -9.19 -4.98
CA VAL A 38 -7.67 -10.16 -5.10
C VAL A 38 -6.43 -9.44 -5.59
N LEU A 39 -5.38 -9.46 -4.76
CA LEU A 39 -4.05 -9.03 -5.19
C LEU A 39 -3.38 -10.21 -5.90
N LYS A 40 -3.00 -9.98 -7.15
CA LYS A 40 -2.34 -10.96 -8.02
C LYS A 40 -0.87 -10.60 -8.17
N GLY A 41 -0.02 -11.60 -8.36
CA GLY A 41 1.43 -11.43 -8.53
C GLY A 41 2.19 -12.60 -7.92
N GLU A 42 3.52 -12.47 -7.91
CA GLU A 42 4.43 -13.45 -7.33
C GLU A 42 5.31 -12.75 -6.27
N GLY A 43 5.61 -13.46 -5.18
CA GLY A 43 6.48 -12.96 -4.13
C GLY A 43 5.80 -12.04 -3.12
N THR A 44 6.61 -11.53 -2.21
CA THR A 44 6.18 -10.60 -1.17
C THR A 44 6.14 -9.19 -1.74
N TYR A 45 5.02 -8.49 -1.54
CA TYR A 45 4.90 -7.11 -1.97
C TYR A 45 5.44 -6.25 -0.82
N ASN A 46 6.68 -5.73 -0.90
CA ASN A 46 7.09 -4.67 0.03
C ASN A 46 6.28 -3.42 -0.34
N ILE A 47 5.04 -3.38 0.14
CA ILE A 47 4.13 -2.25 0.04
C ILE A 47 4.81 -1.12 0.79
N GLY A 48 5.38 -0.17 0.02
CA GLY A 48 6.03 1.01 0.56
C GLY A 48 4.99 2.04 1.03
N TYR A 49 5.38 3.32 1.04
CA TYR A 49 4.50 4.43 1.44
C TYR A 49 3.28 4.63 0.52
N GLU A 50 3.28 4.05 -0.67
CA GLU A 50 2.20 4.10 -1.64
C GLU A 50 2.03 2.72 -2.32
N PHE A 51 0.79 2.29 -2.54
CA PHE A 51 0.48 1.05 -3.25
C PHE A 51 -0.78 1.13 -4.09
N ASP A 52 -0.86 0.29 -5.13
CA ASP A 52 -2.02 0.19 -6.03
C ASP A 52 -2.98 -0.91 -5.56
N ILE A 53 -4.25 -0.54 -5.38
CA ILE A 53 -5.36 -1.49 -5.31
C ILE A 53 -6.40 -1.10 -6.36
N ASN A 54 -6.72 -2.01 -7.28
CA ASN A 54 -7.73 -1.80 -8.32
C ASN A 54 -7.50 -0.53 -9.16
N LYS A 55 -6.26 -0.26 -9.58
CA LYS A 55 -5.83 0.90 -10.39
C LYS A 55 -5.95 2.23 -9.65
N LYS A 56 -5.96 2.21 -8.33
CA LYS A 56 -6.02 3.39 -7.48
C LYS A 56 -4.88 3.32 -6.48
N TYR A 57 -4.24 4.46 -6.26
CA TYR A 57 -3.11 4.56 -5.36
C TYR A 57 -3.56 4.97 -3.97
N TYR A 58 -2.99 4.32 -2.96
CA TYR A 58 -3.30 4.52 -1.57
C TYR A 58 -2.02 4.85 -0.80
N ALA A 59 -2.10 5.86 0.08
CA ALA A 59 -1.04 6.16 1.04
C ALA A 59 -1.10 5.17 2.20
N ASP A 60 0.03 4.54 2.50
CA ASP A 60 0.25 3.90 3.79
C ASP A 60 0.69 4.97 4.80
N LYS A 61 -0.19 5.33 5.73
CA LYS A 61 0.06 6.39 6.72
C LYS A 61 0.69 5.87 8.02
N GLU A 62 1.56 4.86 7.92
CA GLU A 62 2.14 4.14 9.06
C GLU A 62 1.08 3.58 10.02
N TYR A 63 0.25 2.66 9.51
CA TYR A 63 -0.58 1.81 10.36
C TYR A 63 -0.32 0.35 10.05
N ASN A 64 0.53 -0.25 10.87
CA ASN A 64 0.94 -1.63 10.74
C ASN A 64 -0.20 -2.57 11.13
N PHE A 65 -0.94 -3.09 10.15
CA PHE A 65 -1.77 -4.27 10.36
C PHE A 65 -0.84 -5.46 10.48
N ILE A 66 -0.82 -6.07 11.66
CA ILE A 66 0.04 -7.21 11.96
C ILE A 66 -0.76 -8.45 12.30
N TYR A 67 -0.13 -9.59 12.07
CA TYR A 67 -0.62 -10.89 12.45
C TYR A 67 0.48 -11.66 13.18
N TYR A 68 0.13 -12.25 14.32
CA TYR A 68 1.00 -13.21 15.01
C TYR A 68 0.61 -14.61 14.58
N SER A 69 1.52 -15.30 13.89
CA SER A 69 1.36 -16.70 13.52
C SER A 69 1.32 -17.60 14.75
N LYS A 70 0.56 -18.68 14.68
CA LYS A 70 0.44 -19.69 15.74
C LYS A 70 1.64 -20.63 15.83
N ASN A 71 2.33 -20.81 14.70
CA ASN A 71 3.50 -21.68 14.56
C ASN A 71 4.31 -21.29 13.32
N LEU A 72 5.54 -21.81 13.26
CA LEU A 72 6.44 -21.61 12.11
C LEU A 72 5.85 -22.08 10.77
N THR A 73 5.02 -23.12 10.76
CA THR A 73 4.37 -23.61 9.53
C THR A 73 3.40 -22.57 8.97
N GLU A 74 2.60 -21.93 9.83
CA GLU A 74 1.67 -20.88 9.45
C GLU A 74 2.41 -19.62 8.99
N ARG A 75 3.52 -19.26 9.67
CA ARG A 75 4.38 -18.16 9.21
C ARG A 75 4.93 -18.41 7.81
N LYS A 76 5.54 -19.58 7.59
CA LYS A 76 6.09 -19.98 6.28
C LYS A 76 5.01 -20.09 5.19
N PHE A 77 3.78 -20.38 5.57
CA PHE A 77 2.64 -20.39 4.66
C PHE A 77 2.28 -18.98 4.16
N LEU A 78 2.35 -17.97 5.04
CA LEU A 78 2.10 -16.57 4.69
C LEU A 78 3.31 -15.92 4.01
N ILE A 79 4.52 -16.19 4.49
CA ILE A 79 5.79 -15.65 4.01
C ILE A 79 6.80 -16.79 3.80
N PRO A 80 6.79 -17.46 2.64
CA PRO A 80 7.80 -18.45 2.29
C PRO A 80 9.21 -17.85 2.33
N GLY A 81 10.15 -18.51 3.02
CA GLY A 81 11.51 -17.98 3.21
C GLY A 81 11.68 -17.07 4.42
N SER A 82 10.67 -16.93 5.28
CA SER A 82 10.77 -16.22 6.55
C SER A 82 11.84 -16.81 7.50
N LEU A 83 12.20 -16.04 8.53
CA LEU A 83 13.04 -16.48 9.66
C LEU A 83 12.62 -17.85 10.21
N SER A 84 13.58 -18.55 10.80
CA SER A 84 13.44 -19.88 11.41
C SER A 84 12.62 -19.91 12.71
N ASN A 85 11.95 -18.81 13.06
CA ASN A 85 11.05 -18.68 14.21
C ASN A 85 9.77 -17.92 13.84
N ASP A 86 8.77 -17.97 14.73
CA ASP A 86 7.44 -17.40 14.56
C ASP A 86 7.08 -16.32 15.60
N GLU A 87 8.06 -15.91 16.41
CA GLU A 87 7.91 -14.91 17.47
C GLU A 87 7.67 -13.49 16.94
N PHE A 88 8.09 -13.22 15.70
CA PHE A 88 7.93 -11.91 15.08
C PHE A 88 6.54 -11.77 14.46
N PRO A 89 5.94 -10.56 14.51
CA PRO A 89 4.74 -10.30 13.75
C PRO A 89 4.99 -10.44 12.24
N ILE A 90 3.91 -10.63 11.50
CA ILE A 90 3.85 -10.59 10.04
C ILE A 90 3.10 -9.30 9.69
N TYR A 91 3.71 -8.43 8.91
CA TYR A 91 3.00 -7.27 8.37
C TYR A 91 2.18 -7.71 7.16
N TRP A 92 0.97 -7.18 7.00
CA TRP A 92 0.07 -7.61 5.92
C TRP A 92 0.69 -7.45 4.51
N GLY A 93 1.55 -6.45 4.30
CA GLY A 93 2.26 -6.25 3.04
C GLY A 93 3.27 -7.36 2.76
N GLU A 94 3.90 -7.91 3.79
CA GLU A 94 4.88 -9.00 3.63
C GLU A 94 4.24 -10.33 3.22
N VAL A 95 2.91 -10.47 3.30
CA VAL A 95 2.24 -11.70 2.89
C VAL A 95 2.50 -11.93 1.40
N ASN A 96 2.99 -13.12 1.08
CA ASN A 96 3.28 -13.48 -0.29
C ASN A 96 1.97 -13.54 -1.09
N LEU A 97 1.98 -13.02 -2.31
CA LEU A 97 0.88 -13.10 -3.23
C LEU A 97 0.66 -14.55 -3.76
N PRO A 98 -0.48 -14.83 -4.40
CA PRO A 98 -1.72 -14.05 -4.37
C PRO A 98 -2.48 -14.22 -3.05
N PHE A 99 -3.33 -13.24 -2.72
CA PHE A 99 -4.32 -13.31 -1.65
C PHE A 99 -5.47 -12.33 -1.89
N THR A 100 -6.60 -12.54 -1.22
CA THR A 100 -7.70 -11.57 -1.16
C THR A 100 -7.54 -10.67 0.06
N ILE A 101 -7.67 -9.37 -0.13
CA ILE A 101 -7.64 -8.38 0.94
C ILE A 101 -9.03 -7.76 1.13
N ILE A 102 -9.51 -7.78 2.36
CA ILE A 102 -10.80 -7.21 2.75
C ILE A 102 -10.59 -6.21 3.89
N LYS A 103 -10.98 -4.96 3.65
CA LYS A 103 -10.89 -3.84 4.60
C LYS A 103 -12.18 -3.06 4.60
N LYS A 104 -12.68 -2.71 5.78
CA LYS A 104 -13.71 -1.67 5.96
C LYS A 104 -13.06 -0.33 6.29
N ALA A 105 -13.63 0.77 5.78
CA ALA A 105 -13.20 2.12 6.14
C ALA A 105 -13.18 2.31 7.67
N ASN A 106 -12.15 2.96 8.20
CA ASN A 106 -11.91 3.25 9.62
C ASN A 106 -11.89 2.04 10.56
N SER A 107 -11.78 0.82 10.02
CA SER A 107 -11.68 -0.40 10.83
C SER A 107 -10.25 -0.68 11.31
N ASP A 108 -10.13 -1.19 12.53
CA ASP A 108 -8.88 -1.66 13.14
C ASP A 108 -8.53 -3.11 12.79
N THR A 109 -9.31 -3.74 11.90
CA THR A 109 -9.02 -5.07 11.37
C THR A 109 -8.85 -5.06 9.85
N LEU A 110 -7.96 -5.93 9.38
CA LEU A 110 -7.73 -6.23 7.98
C LEU A 110 -7.78 -7.75 7.80
N LEU A 111 -8.64 -8.22 6.91
CA LEU A 111 -8.79 -9.65 6.64
C LEU A 111 -8.01 -10.00 5.38
N ILE A 112 -7.16 -11.02 5.49
CA ILE A 112 -6.41 -11.61 4.39
C ILE A 112 -6.90 -13.04 4.19
N ILE A 113 -7.28 -13.39 2.97
CA ILE A 113 -7.68 -14.75 2.59
C ILE A 113 -6.65 -15.32 1.63
N LYS A 114 -5.94 -16.36 2.05
CA LYS A 114 -4.93 -17.06 1.24
C LYS A 114 -5.24 -18.55 1.17
N ASN A 115 -5.42 -19.07 -0.04
CA ASN A 115 -5.83 -20.45 -0.30
C ASN A 115 -7.01 -20.90 0.58
N ASN A 116 -8.09 -20.10 0.60
CA ASN A 116 -9.30 -20.30 1.39
C ASN A 116 -9.11 -20.32 2.93
N LYS A 117 -7.94 -19.90 3.43
CA LYS A 117 -7.70 -19.69 4.86
C LYS A 117 -7.75 -18.20 5.19
N GLU A 118 -8.39 -17.89 6.30
CA GLU A 118 -8.60 -16.53 6.78
C GLU A 118 -7.58 -16.15 7.86
N PHE A 119 -7.01 -14.96 7.74
CA PHE A 119 -6.05 -14.38 8.68
C PHE A 119 -6.49 -12.97 9.04
N ILE A 120 -6.71 -12.72 10.33
CA ILE A 120 -7.18 -11.43 10.85
C ILE A 120 -5.98 -10.64 11.34
N PHE A 121 -5.56 -9.66 10.55
CA PHE A 121 -4.53 -8.72 10.93
C PHE A 121 -5.17 -7.60 11.77
N LYS A 122 -4.53 -7.28 12.89
CA LYS A 122 -4.95 -6.22 13.80
C LYS A 122 -4.08 -5.00 13.61
N ARG A 123 -4.70 -3.83 13.62
CA ARG A 123 -4.00 -2.55 13.58
C ARG A 123 -3.22 -2.35 14.88
N ILE A 124 -1.95 -1.99 14.76
CA ILE A 124 -1.20 -1.36 15.86
C ILE A 124 -1.46 0.14 15.80
N LYS A 125 -1.84 0.73 16.93
CA LYS A 125 -1.82 2.19 17.08
C LYS A 125 -0.39 2.55 17.43
N ASN A 126 0.28 3.33 16.58
CA ASN A 126 1.48 4.03 17.03
C ASN A 126 1.01 4.95 18.17
N SER A 127 1.62 4.83 19.36
CA SER A 127 1.36 5.79 20.43
C SER A 127 1.95 7.12 19.99
N ASP A 128 1.13 8.16 19.91
CA ASP A 128 1.59 9.54 19.77
C ASP A 128 2.52 9.95 20.93
#